data_AF-A0A3D5SCG4-F1
#
_entry.id   AF-A0A3D5SCG4-F1
#
_cell.length_a   1.000
_cell.length_b   1.000
_cell.length_c   1.000
_cell.angle_alpha   90.00
_cell.angle_beta   90.00
_cell.angle_gamma   90.00
#
_symmetry.space_group_name_H-M   'P 1'
#
loop_
_entity.id
_entity.type
_entity.pdbx_description
1 polymer ?
#
loop_
_entity_poly.entity_id
_entity_poly.type
_entity_poly.pdbx_seq_one_letter_code
_entity_poly.pdbx_strand_id
1 'polypeptide(L)'
;MDFQTFRFIAIAAILYGAFHFAYHKVPDEVLSTKIYPNVIGHFAASTINTLTPDRNVTVKDHAIISKKAKLNIVRGCDGSGVWFMLTAAILGFGASVRHTLVGFVLGTLTVYLINQVRIVGLFYVIEYNRAWFPPVHTY
;
A
#
# COMPACT_ATOMS: atom_id res chain seq x y z
N MET A 1 -14.81 25.87 15.87
CA MET A 1 -14.98 24.78 14.89
C MET A 1 -16.46 24.67 14.61
N ASP A 2 -16.88 24.82 13.38
CA ASP A 2 -18.29 24.71 12.97
C ASP A 2 -18.77 23.26 13.04
N PHE A 3 -20.09 23.09 13.13
CA PHE A 3 -20.71 21.76 13.28
C PHE A 3 -20.39 20.83 12.11
N GLN A 4 -20.23 21.35 10.89
CA GLN A 4 -19.91 20.54 9.71
C GLN A 4 -18.48 20.01 9.77
N THR A 5 -17.51 20.84 10.15
CA THR A 5 -16.13 20.39 10.36
C THR A 5 -16.03 19.37 11.49
N PHE A 6 -16.72 19.57 12.62
CA PHE A 6 -16.73 18.57 13.70
C PHE A 6 -17.31 17.24 13.22
N ARG A 7 -18.43 17.28 12.50
CA ARG A 7 -19.07 16.08 11.93
C ARG A 7 -18.12 15.35 10.97
N PHE A 8 -17.46 16.08 10.07
CA PHE A 8 -16.46 15.51 9.16
C PHE A 8 -15.34 14.79 9.93
N ILE A 9 -14.71 15.46 10.89
CA ILE A 9 -13.60 14.92 11.67
C ILE A 9 -14.06 13.67 12.44
N ALA A 10 -15.22 13.73 13.09
CA ALA A 10 -15.77 12.61 13.85
C ALA A 10 -16.03 11.39 12.95
N ILE A 11 -16.68 11.58 11.80
CA ILE A 11 -16.96 10.49 10.84
C ILE A 11 -15.66 9.91 10.30
N ALA A 12 -14.73 10.76 9.85
CA ALA A 12 -13.46 10.31 9.31
C ALA A 12 -12.64 9.54 10.36
N ALA A 13 -12.59 10.01 11.61
CA ALA A 13 -11.88 9.32 12.69
C ALA A 13 -12.50 7.95 13.01
N ILE A 14 -13.84 7.87 13.07
CA ILE A 14 -14.56 6.61 13.32
C ILE A 14 -14.31 5.62 12.16
N LEU A 15 -14.45 6.08 10.92
CA LEU A 15 -14.25 5.24 9.73
C LEU A 15 -12.80 4.73 9.65
N TYR A 16 -11.83 5.63 9.85
CA TYR A 16 -10.41 5.24 9.88
C TYR A 16 -10.15 4.21 10.98
N GLY A 17 -10.64 4.45 12.21
CA GLY A 17 -10.50 3.51 13.32
C GLY A 17 -11.14 2.16 13.02
N ALA A 18 -12.32 2.15 12.42
CA ALA A 18 -13.02 0.93 12.02
C ALA A 18 -12.25 0.15 10.94
N PHE A 19 -11.78 0.82 9.89
CA PHE A 19 -10.97 0.18 8.84
C PHE A 19 -9.65 -0.36 9.39
N HIS A 20 -8.95 0.44 10.19
CA HIS A 20 -7.70 0.05 10.82
C HIS A 20 -7.88 -1.14 11.75
N PHE A 21 -8.95 -1.15 12.55
CA PHE A 21 -9.28 -2.27 13.43
C PHE A 21 -9.62 -3.54 12.63
N ALA A 22 -10.49 -3.43 11.62
CA ALA A 22 -10.87 -4.55 10.76
C ALA A 22 -9.65 -5.16 10.04
N TYR A 23 -8.75 -4.30 9.54
CA TYR A 23 -7.52 -4.73 8.89
C TYR A 23 -6.62 -5.55 9.83
N HIS A 24 -6.48 -5.14 11.09
CA HIS A 24 -5.70 -5.88 12.10
C HIS A 24 -6.33 -7.20 12.53
N LYS A 25 -7.62 -7.43 12.22
CA LYS A 25 -8.26 -8.74 12.42
C LYS A 25 -7.94 -9.75 11.33
N VAL A 26 -7.47 -9.31 10.16
CA VAL A 26 -7.07 -10.22 9.08
C VAL A 26 -5.78 -10.94 9.47
N PRO A 27 -5.69 -12.27 9.42
CA PRO A 27 -4.46 -12.99 9.74
C PRO A 27 -3.30 -12.64 8.79
N ASP A 28 -2.09 -12.50 9.33
CA ASP A 28 -0.89 -12.20 8.53
C ASP A 28 -0.58 -13.28 7.49
N GLU A 29 -0.95 -14.53 7.76
CA GLU A 29 -0.81 -15.63 6.81
C GLU A 29 -1.66 -15.39 5.55
N VAL A 30 -2.90 -14.92 5.69
CA VAL A 30 -3.78 -14.63 4.56
C VAL A 30 -3.22 -13.46 3.74
N LEU A 31 -2.73 -12.43 4.42
CA LEU A 31 -2.12 -11.28 3.75
C LEU A 31 -0.87 -11.71 2.98
N SER A 32 0.00 -12.47 3.62
CA SER A 32 1.30 -12.85 3.05
C SER A 32 1.21 -13.89 1.93
N THR A 33 0.28 -14.83 1.99
CA THR A 33 0.19 -15.93 1.00
C THR A 33 -0.81 -15.66 -0.12
N LYS A 34 -1.87 -14.88 0.14
CA LYS A 34 -2.95 -14.66 -0.83
C LYS A 34 -3.04 -13.22 -1.33
N ILE A 35 -2.93 -12.23 -0.45
CA ILE A 35 -3.18 -10.84 -0.84
C ILE A 35 -1.94 -10.19 -1.45
N TYR A 36 -0.84 -10.13 -0.70
CA TYR A 36 0.39 -9.46 -1.13
C TYR A 36 0.98 -10.00 -2.43
N PRO A 37 1.12 -11.32 -2.68
CA PRO A 37 1.64 -11.80 -3.97
C PRO A 37 0.81 -11.32 -5.15
N ASN A 38 -0.52 -11.39 -5.04
CA ASN A 38 -1.42 -11.12 -6.16
C ASN A 38 -1.68 -9.64 -6.38
N VAL A 39 -1.80 -8.86 -5.31
CA VAL A 39 -2.11 -7.43 -5.40
C VAL A 39 -0.85 -6.60 -5.62
N ILE A 40 0.29 -7.00 -5.05
CA ILE A 40 1.50 -6.18 -5.07
C ILE A 40 2.66 -6.90 -5.73
N GLY A 41 2.99 -8.11 -5.24
CA GLY A 41 4.21 -8.83 -5.56
C GLY A 41 4.39 -9.07 -7.05
N HIS A 42 3.42 -9.68 -7.72
CA HIS A 42 3.52 -10.03 -9.14
C HIS A 42 3.58 -8.78 -10.03
N PHE A 43 2.84 -7.73 -9.69
CA PHE A 43 2.89 -6.47 -10.44
C PHE A 43 4.25 -5.78 -10.29
N ALA A 44 4.79 -5.72 -9.07
CA ALA A 44 6.11 -5.16 -8.80
C ALA A 44 7.22 -5.97 -9.48
N ALA A 45 7.18 -7.31 -9.39
CA ALA A 45 8.16 -8.18 -10.03
C ALA A 45 8.11 -8.08 -11.56
N SER A 46 6.91 -8.02 -12.15
CA SER A 46 6.74 -7.78 -13.59
C SER A 46 7.34 -6.44 -14.02
N THR A 47 7.09 -5.38 -13.23
CA THR A 47 7.67 -4.06 -13.47
C THR A 47 9.20 -4.10 -13.41
N ILE A 48 9.79 -4.76 -12.40
CA ILE A 48 11.24 -4.88 -12.26
C ILE A 48 11.84 -5.69 -13.42
N ASN A 49 11.24 -6.81 -13.79
CA ASN A 49 11.73 -7.64 -14.90
C ASN A 49 11.59 -6.93 -16.26
N THR A 50 10.61 -6.03 -16.41
CA THR A 50 10.46 -5.22 -17.62
C THR A 50 11.52 -4.11 -17.69
N LEU A 51 11.80 -3.45 -16.55
CA LEU A 51 12.78 -2.37 -16.47
C LEU A 51 14.23 -2.87 -16.46
N THR A 52 14.48 -4.05 -15.91
CA THR A 52 15.82 -4.63 -15.78
C THR A 52 15.76 -6.16 -15.88
N PRO A 53 15.68 -6.69 -17.12
CA PRO A 53 15.48 -8.12 -17.38
C PRO A 53 16.57 -9.03 -16.81
N ASP A 54 17.79 -8.54 -16.68
CA ASP A 54 18.96 -9.26 -16.16
C ASP A 54 18.80 -9.68 -14.68
N ARG A 55 17.98 -8.97 -13.90
CA ARG A 55 17.78 -9.23 -12.47
C ARG A 55 16.97 -10.50 -12.16
N ASN A 56 16.15 -10.97 -13.10
CA ASN A 56 15.35 -12.20 -13.01
C ASN A 56 14.67 -12.39 -11.64
N VAL A 57 13.77 -11.47 -11.31
CA VAL A 57 13.09 -11.42 -10.02
C VAL A 57 11.86 -12.34 -10.03
N THR A 58 11.66 -13.07 -8.93
CA THR A 58 10.51 -13.96 -8.73
C THR A 58 9.76 -13.60 -7.44
N VAL A 59 8.48 -13.97 -7.38
CA VAL A 59 7.64 -13.75 -6.20
C VAL A 59 7.39 -15.10 -5.55
N LYS A 60 7.64 -15.17 -4.24
CA LYS A 60 7.27 -16.32 -3.41
C LYS A 60 6.56 -15.81 -2.17
N ASP A 61 5.28 -16.13 -2.05
CA ASP A 61 4.40 -15.61 -1.00
C ASP A 61 4.47 -14.07 -0.95
N HIS A 62 4.86 -13.52 0.19
CA HIS A 62 5.02 -12.08 0.39
C HIS A 62 6.40 -11.55 -0.01
N ALA A 63 7.29 -12.39 -0.53
CA ALA A 63 8.67 -12.01 -0.82
C ALA A 63 8.92 -11.85 -2.32
N ILE A 64 9.61 -10.76 -2.67
CA ILE A 64 10.19 -10.51 -3.98
C ILE A 64 11.68 -10.89 -3.90
N ILE A 65 12.12 -11.84 -4.71
CA ILE A 65 13.42 -12.50 -4.60
C ILE A 65 14.20 -12.37 -5.91
N SER A 66 15.47 -11.96 -5.81
CA SER A 66 16.46 -12.04 -6.88
C SER A 66 17.71 -12.77 -6.40
N LYS A 67 18.70 -12.93 -7.28
CA LYS A 67 20.00 -13.52 -6.92
C LYS A 67 20.75 -12.71 -5.85
N LYS A 68 20.48 -11.40 -5.75
CA LYS A 68 21.23 -10.46 -4.90
C LYS A 68 20.42 -9.93 -3.72
N ALA A 69 19.09 -9.97 -3.79
CA ALA A 69 18.21 -9.33 -2.81
C ALA A 69 16.95 -10.15 -2.52
N LYS A 70 16.40 -9.94 -1.33
CA LYS A 70 15.08 -10.42 -0.92
C LYS A 70 14.35 -9.30 -0.19
N LEU A 71 13.22 -8.87 -0.73
CA LEU A 71 12.32 -7.88 -0.12
C LEU A 71 11.06 -8.60 0.35
N ASN A 72 10.76 -8.52 1.64
CA ASN A 72 9.53 -9.06 2.22
C ASN A 72 8.48 -7.95 2.33
N ILE A 73 7.31 -8.16 1.74
CA ILE A 73 6.14 -7.31 1.90
C ILE A 73 5.43 -7.72 3.18
N VAL A 74 5.47 -6.85 4.19
CA VAL A 74 4.81 -7.09 5.48
C VAL A 74 3.65 -6.12 5.66
N ARG A 75 2.84 -6.35 6.70
CA ARG A 75 1.77 -5.41 7.11
C ARG A 75 2.30 -3.98 7.18
N GLY A 76 1.58 -3.05 6.54
CA GLY A 76 1.99 -1.64 6.41
C GLY A 76 2.87 -1.32 5.19
N CYS A 77 3.42 -2.33 4.49
CA CYS A 77 4.06 -2.14 3.18
C CYS A 77 3.05 -2.12 2.01
N ASP A 78 1.78 -2.42 2.30
CA ASP A 78 0.70 -2.52 1.33
C ASP A 78 -0.01 -1.19 1.04
N GLY A 79 0.40 -0.10 1.68
CA GLY A 79 -0.23 1.22 1.52
C GLY A 79 -1.61 1.33 2.17
N SER A 80 -2.01 0.31 2.94
CA SER A 80 -3.34 0.20 3.57
C SER A 80 -3.66 1.40 4.48
N GLY A 81 -2.71 1.86 5.30
CA GLY A 81 -2.92 3.00 6.20
C GLY A 81 -3.31 4.29 5.45
N VAL A 82 -2.57 4.64 4.39
CA VAL A 82 -2.87 5.81 3.55
C VAL A 82 -4.22 5.63 2.85
N TRP A 83 -4.51 4.42 2.35
CA TRP A 83 -5.78 4.12 1.70
C TRP A 83 -6.97 4.24 2.67
N PHE A 84 -6.84 3.80 3.92
CA PHE A 84 -7.88 3.95 4.94
C PHE A 84 -8.13 5.42 5.27
N MET A 85 -7.07 6.22 5.44
CA MET A 85 -7.20 7.66 5.69
C MET A 85 -7.91 8.36 4.54
N LEU A 86 -7.52 8.07 3.29
CA LEU A 86 -8.12 8.64 2.10
C LEU A 86 -9.60 8.24 1.97
N THR A 87 -9.91 6.96 2.17
CA THR A 87 -11.28 6.45 2.10
C THR A 87 -12.16 7.08 3.18
N ALA A 88 -11.65 7.18 4.41
CA ALA A 88 -12.34 7.83 5.52
C ALA A 88 -12.62 9.32 5.25
N ALA A 89 -11.65 10.03 4.65
CA ALA A 89 -11.83 11.43 4.27
C ALA A 89 -12.87 11.59 3.15
N ILE A 90 -12.82 10.76 2.10
CA ILE A 90 -13.76 10.83 0.98
C ILE A 90 -15.19 10.56 1.45
N LEU A 91 -15.38 9.53 2.28
CA LEU A 91 -16.69 9.19 2.83
C LEU A 91 -17.19 10.23 3.85
N GLY A 92 -16.28 10.77 4.67
CA GLY A 92 -16.61 11.80 5.66
C GLY A 92 -17.02 13.13 5.03
N PHE A 93 -16.51 13.46 3.83
CA PHE A 93 -16.81 14.72 3.14
C PHE A 93 -18.28 14.85 2.72
N GLY A 94 -18.98 13.73 2.49
CA GLY A 94 -20.42 13.73 2.22
C GLY A 94 -20.80 14.34 0.86
N ALA A 95 -19.94 14.23 -0.15
CA ALA A 95 -20.27 14.62 -1.52
C ALA A 95 -21.37 13.75 -2.15
N SER A 96 -21.91 14.19 -3.28
CA SER A 96 -22.81 13.37 -4.10
C SER A 96 -22.15 12.04 -4.46
N VAL A 97 -22.93 10.94 -4.47
CA VAL A 97 -22.44 9.57 -4.71
C VAL A 97 -21.52 9.44 -5.94
N ARG A 98 -21.82 10.15 -7.02
CA ARG A 98 -20.98 10.16 -8.24
C ARG A 98 -19.57 10.68 -7.97
N HIS A 99 -19.45 11.86 -7.34
CA HIS A 99 -18.16 12.45 -7.00
C HIS A 99 -17.41 11.61 -5.95
N THR A 100 -18.13 11.04 -4.98
CA THR A 100 -17.55 10.12 -3.99
C THR A 100 -16.97 8.88 -4.65
N LEU A 101 -17.68 8.26 -5.59
CA LEU A 101 -17.21 7.08 -6.31
C LEU A 101 -15.99 7.40 -7.19
N VAL A 102 -16.04 8.49 -7.95
CA VAL A 102 -14.92 8.93 -8.79
C VAL A 102 -13.69 9.25 -7.92
N GLY A 103 -13.87 10.01 -6.85
CA GLY A 103 -12.80 10.33 -5.91
C GLY A 103 -12.21 9.08 -5.25
N PHE A 104 -13.06 8.12 -4.86
CA PHE A 104 -12.61 6.87 -4.27
C PHE A 104 -11.80 6.02 -5.25
N VAL A 105 -12.26 5.87 -6.51
CA VAL A 105 -11.57 5.10 -7.54
C VAL A 105 -10.23 5.75 -7.90
N LEU A 106 -10.23 7.04 -8.22
CA LEU A 106 -9.00 7.77 -8.57
C LEU A 106 -8.02 7.82 -7.40
N GLY A 107 -8.52 8.04 -6.19
CA GLY A 107 -7.73 8.03 -4.97
C GLY A 107 -7.09 6.68 -4.70
N THR A 108 -7.86 5.60 -4.79
CA THR A 108 -7.36 4.23 -4.62
C THR A 108 -6.29 3.91 -5.65
N LEU A 109 -6.52 4.24 -6.93
CA LEU A 109 -5.54 4.03 -7.99
C LEU A 109 -4.25 4.82 -7.74
N THR A 110 -4.36 6.07 -7.31
CA THR A 110 -3.21 6.92 -7.00
C THR A 110 -2.38 6.35 -5.86
N VAL A 111 -3.01 5.97 -4.75
CA VAL A 111 -2.31 5.35 -3.60
C VAL A 111 -1.65 4.04 -4.02
N TYR A 112 -2.33 3.22 -4.80
CA TYR A 112 -1.79 1.97 -5.31
C TYR A 112 -0.52 2.19 -6.17
N LEU A 113 -0.57 3.12 -7.13
CA LEU A 113 0.58 3.41 -8.00
C LEU A 113 1.77 3.97 -7.22
N ILE A 114 1.55 4.88 -6.28
CA ILE A 114 2.61 5.40 -5.40
C ILE A 114 3.22 4.26 -4.56
N ASN A 115 2.39 3.36 -4.03
CA ASN A 115 2.88 2.21 -3.28
C ASN A 115 3.71 1.26 -4.17
N GLN A 116 3.31 1.05 -5.42
CA GLN A 116 4.09 0.25 -6.37
C GLN A 116 5.47 0.86 -6.63
N VAL A 117 5.54 2.18 -6.86
CA VAL A 117 6.82 2.88 -7.01
C VAL A 117 7.70 2.71 -5.77
N ARG A 118 7.12 2.83 -4.57
CA ARG A 118 7.83 2.63 -3.30
C ARG A 118 8.40 1.21 -3.19
N ILE A 119 7.62 0.17 -3.46
CA ILE A 119 8.06 -1.23 -3.36
C ILE A 119 9.19 -1.54 -4.35
N VAL A 120 9.04 -1.10 -5.61
CA VAL A 120 10.07 -1.26 -6.64
C VAL A 120 11.35 -0.48 -6.26
N GLY A 121 11.20 0.76 -5.78
CA GLY A 121 12.32 1.58 -5.32
C GLY A 121 13.08 0.93 -4.16
N LEU A 122 12.37 0.47 -3.12
CA LEU A 122 12.97 -0.23 -1.98
C LEU A 122 13.70 -1.52 -2.40
N PHE A 123 13.15 -2.25 -3.37
CA PHE A 123 13.84 -3.43 -3.91
C PHE A 123 15.20 -3.05 -4.50
N TYR A 124 15.28 -2.00 -5.33
CA TYR A 124 16.54 -1.55 -5.89
C TYR A 124 17.52 -1.02 -4.84
N VAL A 125 17.02 -0.35 -3.80
CA VAL A 125 17.86 0.10 -2.68
C VAL A 125 18.49 -1.09 -1.96
N ILE A 126 17.70 -2.13 -1.65
CA ILE A 126 18.23 -3.35 -0.99
C ILE A 126 19.27 -4.03 -1.87
N GLU A 127 19.00 -4.14 -3.17
CA GLU A 127 19.89 -4.81 -4.11
C GLU A 127 21.21 -4.06 -4.30
N TYR A 128 21.16 -2.72 -4.33
CA TYR A 128 22.36 -1.90 -4.43
C TYR A 128 23.17 -1.92 -3.13
N ASN A 129 22.53 -1.60 -2.00
CA ASN A 129 23.16 -1.63 -0.69
C ASN A 129 22.12 -1.72 0.43
N ARG A 130 22.06 -2.89 1.06
CA ARG A 130 21.16 -3.19 2.18
C ARG A 130 21.26 -2.21 3.36
N ALA A 131 22.40 -1.56 3.57
CA ALA A 131 22.58 -0.59 4.65
C ALA A 131 21.72 0.68 4.47
N TRP A 132 21.29 0.98 3.23
CA TRP A 132 20.42 2.11 2.93
C TRP A 132 18.94 1.80 3.11
N PHE A 133 18.58 0.53 3.36
CA PHE A 133 17.18 0.15 3.55
C PHE A 133 16.54 0.82 4.79
N PRO A 134 17.14 0.81 6.00
CA PRO A 134 16.54 1.49 7.14
C PRO A 134 16.27 2.98 6.90
N PRO A 135 17.21 3.82 6.41
CA PRO A 135 16.90 5.23 6.23
C PRO A 135 15.81 5.49 5.18
N VAL A 136 15.79 4.76 4.05
CA VAL A 136 14.79 4.96 2.98
C VAL A 136 13.42 4.35 3.33
N HIS A 137 13.38 3.38 4.24
CA HIS A 137 12.14 2.75 4.67
C HIS A 137 11.44 3.51 5.80
N THR A 138 12.20 4.21 6.64
CA THR A 138 11.71 4.77 7.91
C THR A 138 11.46 6.28 7.86
N TYR A 139 12.20 7.01 7.03
CA TYR A 139 12.15 8.47 6.89
C TYR A 139 11.67 8.87 5.49
#